data_AF-A0A946UZ28-F1
#
_entry.id   AF-A0A946UZ28-F1
#
_cell.length_a   1.000
_cell.length_b   1.000
_cell.length_c   1.000
_cell.angle_alpha   90.00
_cell.angle_beta   90.00
_cell.angle_gamma   90.00
#
_symmetry.space_group_name_H-M   'P 1'
#
loop_
_entity.id
_entity.type
_entity.pdbx_description
1 polymer ?
#
loop_
_entity_poly.entity_id
_entity_poly.type
_entity_poly.pdbx_seq_one_letter_code
_entity_poly.pdbx_strand_id
1 'polypeptide(L)'
;MTNLIEFLACPRCDKTPLETRDEQYHCNACDVTFPAINGIPWMFADPESSLGEWRNRLMMALTKLGHEIQSIETELKNDDLRQLSRRRTERYKKALEQHRRKLQKLLRPLDVQSGTANYESYLALRTRLPADQGLNTYYANIHRDWSWGDEENEASLKQIRSVVQDGAELGRVLVLGAGAGRLAYDIHMSLDCASTVALDFNPMLLLVAQAMISGAELRLYEFPIAPKSFDDDAVPRKLSAPDIVRSGFSLVLGDAL
;
A
#
# COMPACT_ATOMS: atom_id res chain seq x y z
N MET A 1 -20.26 7.60 16.34
CA MET A 1 -19.29 7.25 15.28
C MET A 1 -18.63 8.54 14.85
N THR A 2 -17.32 8.67 15.00
CA THR A 2 -16.60 9.89 14.60
C THR A 2 -16.35 9.84 13.10
N ASN A 3 -16.69 10.90 12.38
CA ASN A 3 -16.52 10.98 10.94
C ASN A 3 -15.07 11.37 10.62
N LEU A 4 -14.38 10.61 9.76
CA LEU A 4 -12.96 10.82 9.41
C LEU A 4 -12.67 12.26 9.00
N ILE A 5 -13.60 12.92 8.30
CA ILE A 5 -13.43 14.30 7.82
C ILE A 5 -13.19 15.30 8.96
N GLU A 6 -13.70 15.04 10.17
CA GLU A 6 -13.48 15.88 11.35
C GLU A 6 -12.01 15.92 11.79
N PHE A 7 -11.21 14.95 11.32
CA PHE A 7 -9.77 14.87 11.58
C PHE A 7 -8.90 15.40 10.43
N LEU A 8 -9.51 15.72 9.28
CA LEU A 8 -8.78 16.12 8.10
C LEU A 8 -8.73 17.65 7.98
N ALA A 9 -7.51 18.16 7.74
CA ALA A 9 -7.28 19.53 7.30
C ALA A 9 -6.63 19.50 5.92
N CYS A 10 -6.77 20.59 5.17
CA CYS A 10 -6.16 20.72 3.85
C CYS A 10 -4.63 20.63 3.95
N PRO A 11 -3.97 19.65 3.30
CA PRO A 11 -2.51 19.49 3.37
C PRO A 11 -1.73 20.57 2.61
N ARG A 12 -2.42 21.44 1.86
CA ARG A 12 -1.78 22.57 1.15
C ARG A 12 -1.75 23.86 1.99
N CYS A 13 -2.73 24.03 2.88
CA CYS A 13 -2.92 25.23 3.69
C CYS A 13 -2.73 24.99 5.20
N ASP A 14 -2.54 23.73 5.59
CA ASP A 14 -2.34 23.18 6.94
C ASP A 14 -3.46 23.43 7.97
N LYS A 15 -4.48 24.23 7.64
CA LYS A 15 -5.43 24.74 8.65
C LYS A 15 -6.89 24.65 8.25
N THR A 16 -7.20 24.67 6.96
CA THR A 16 -8.59 24.76 6.50
C THR A 16 -9.27 23.40 6.60
N PRO A 17 -10.39 23.26 7.34
CA PRO A 17 -11.20 22.05 7.32
C PRO A 17 -11.68 21.75 5.91
N LEU A 18 -11.80 20.47 5.58
CA LEU A 18 -12.27 20.03 4.26
C LEU A 18 -13.79 19.84 4.27
N GLU A 19 -14.41 20.08 3.12
CA GLU A 19 -15.82 19.73 2.85
C GLU A 19 -15.89 18.53 1.92
N THR A 20 -16.90 17.67 2.08
CA THR A 20 -17.16 16.62 1.08
C THR A 20 -18.01 17.17 -0.06
N ARG A 21 -17.58 16.98 -1.31
CA ARG A 21 -18.36 17.23 -2.53
C ARG A 21 -18.17 16.05 -3.47
N ASP A 22 -19.25 15.39 -3.88
CA ASP A 22 -19.21 14.26 -4.83
C ASP A 22 -18.17 13.18 -4.47
N GLU A 23 -18.14 12.75 -3.20
CA GLU A 23 -17.18 11.78 -2.64
C GLU A 23 -15.69 12.22 -2.64
N GLN A 24 -15.43 13.49 -2.94
CA GLN A 24 -14.12 14.13 -2.88
C GLN A 24 -14.03 15.10 -1.71
N TYR A 25 -12.81 15.49 -1.36
CA TYR A 25 -12.56 16.44 -0.27
C TYR A 25 -12.11 17.78 -0.86
N HIS A 26 -12.79 18.86 -0.51
CA HIS A 26 -12.56 20.17 -1.09
C HIS A 26 -12.13 21.18 -0.03
N CYS A 27 -11.13 22.00 -0.36
CA CYS A 27 -10.68 23.11 0.47
C CYS A 27 -11.15 24.45 -0.10
N ASN A 28 -12.05 25.13 0.59
CA ASN A 28 -12.56 26.45 0.17
C ASN A 28 -11.52 27.58 0.21
N ALA A 29 -10.39 27.40 0.91
CA ALA A 29 -9.38 28.46 1.05
C ALA A 29 -8.40 28.51 -0.12
N CYS A 30 -7.95 27.36 -0.62
CA CYS A 30 -7.04 27.28 -1.78
C CYS A 30 -7.68 26.71 -3.04
N ASP A 31 -8.99 26.43 -3.00
CA ASP A 31 -9.77 25.90 -4.12
C ASP A 31 -9.16 24.60 -4.71
N VAL A 32 -8.61 23.75 -3.84
CA VAL A 32 -8.07 22.44 -4.23
C VAL A 32 -9.04 21.35 -3.84
N THR A 33 -9.20 20.38 -4.74
CA THR A 33 -9.95 19.16 -4.49
C THR A 33 -9.00 17.97 -4.42
N PHE A 34 -9.20 17.13 -3.41
CA PHE A 34 -8.43 15.94 -3.11
C PHE A 34 -9.32 14.71 -3.37
N PRO A 35 -8.88 13.78 -4.24
CA PRO A 35 -9.69 12.62 -4.59
C PRO A 35 -9.71 11.58 -3.45
N ALA A 36 -10.56 10.57 -3.60
CA ALA A 36 -10.48 9.33 -2.84
C ALA A 36 -10.07 8.18 -3.76
N ILE A 37 -9.01 7.45 -3.40
CA ILE A 37 -8.54 6.28 -4.14
C ILE A 37 -9.11 5.04 -3.49
N ASN A 38 -10.08 4.40 -4.14
CA ASN A 38 -10.79 3.22 -3.59
C ASN A 38 -11.42 3.51 -2.20
N GLY A 39 -11.98 4.71 -2.02
CA GLY A 39 -12.54 5.17 -0.75
C GLY A 39 -11.51 5.70 0.26
N ILE A 40 -10.22 5.64 -0.03
CA ILE A 40 -9.15 6.14 0.84
C ILE A 40 -8.85 7.61 0.48
N PRO A 41 -8.96 8.59 1.40
CA PRO A 41 -8.67 9.98 1.11
C PRO A 41 -7.23 10.19 0.64
N TRP A 42 -7.03 10.96 -0.44
CA TRP A 42 -5.72 11.31 -1.03
C TRP A 42 -5.25 12.70 -0.57
N MET A 43 -4.69 12.75 0.62
CA MET A 43 -4.27 13.96 1.34
C MET A 43 -2.80 14.31 1.09
N PHE A 44 -2.44 14.56 -0.17
CA PHE A 44 -1.15 15.15 -0.53
C PHE A 44 -1.32 16.63 -0.85
N ALA A 45 -0.37 17.49 -0.45
CA ALA A 45 -0.43 18.94 -0.68
C ALA A 45 -0.63 19.31 -2.17
N ASP A 46 -0.10 18.48 -3.06
CA ASP A 46 -0.32 18.52 -4.49
C ASP A 46 -0.89 17.17 -4.98
N PRO A 47 -2.25 17.04 -5.03
CA PRO A 47 -2.89 15.76 -5.28
C PRO A 47 -2.59 15.22 -6.70
N GLU A 48 -2.62 16.08 -7.71
CA GLU A 48 -2.40 15.70 -9.12
C GLU A 48 -0.95 15.29 -9.38
N SER A 49 0.01 16.07 -8.88
CA SER A 49 1.43 15.75 -9.04
C SER A 49 1.78 14.42 -8.37
N SER A 50 1.31 14.23 -7.13
CA SER A 50 1.53 12.98 -6.39
C SER A 50 0.90 11.78 -7.10
N LEU A 51 -0.31 11.92 -7.66
CA LEU A 51 -0.93 10.86 -8.45
C LEU A 51 -0.13 10.54 -9.71
N GLY A 52 0.32 11.57 -10.43
CA GLY A 52 1.17 11.40 -11.61
C GLY A 52 2.47 10.66 -11.29
N GLU A 53 3.11 10.97 -10.17
CA GLU A 53 4.32 10.29 -9.74
C GLU A 53 4.07 8.81 -9.42
N TRP A 54 3.02 8.48 -8.66
CA TRP A 54 2.68 7.09 -8.35
C TRP A 54 2.28 6.28 -9.59
N ARG A 55 1.60 6.90 -10.56
CA ARG A 55 1.30 6.29 -11.87
C ARG A 55 2.57 5.97 -12.65
N ASN A 56 3.53 6.89 -12.68
CA ASN A 56 4.81 6.66 -13.33
C ASN A 56 5.58 5.51 -12.66
N ARG A 57 5.60 5.47 -11.32
CA ARG A 57 6.21 4.38 -10.54
C ARG A 57 5.54 3.03 -10.82
N LEU A 58 4.21 2.98 -10.94
CA LEU A 58 3.47 1.79 -11.34
C LEU A 58 3.83 1.34 -12.76
N MET A 59 3.83 2.26 -13.73
CA MET A 59 4.21 1.96 -15.11
C MET A 59 5.62 1.36 -15.18
N MET A 60 6.59 1.99 -14.51
CA MET A 60 7.97 1.49 -14.44
C MET A 60 8.06 0.09 -13.82
N ALA A 61 7.33 -0.16 -12.72
CA ALA A 61 7.30 -1.48 -12.08
C ALA A 61 6.74 -2.55 -13.02
N LEU A 62 5.64 -2.26 -13.73
CA LEU A 62 5.02 -3.18 -14.68
C LEU A 62 5.89 -3.45 -15.92
N THR A 63 6.58 -2.41 -16.42
CA THR A 63 7.53 -2.55 -17.53
C THR A 63 8.72 -3.39 -17.13
N LYS A 64 9.28 -3.18 -15.93
CA LYS A 64 10.38 -4.00 -15.39
C LYS A 64 9.99 -5.48 -15.32
N LEU A 65 8.81 -5.79 -14.77
CA LEU A 65 8.28 -7.16 -14.75
C LEU A 65 8.12 -7.73 -16.17
N GLY A 66 7.68 -6.92 -17.12
CA GLY A 66 7.58 -7.31 -18.53
C GLY A 66 8.92 -7.67 -19.16
N HIS A 67 9.95 -6.85 -18.95
CA HIS A 67 11.30 -7.12 -19.43
C HIS A 67 11.91 -8.37 -18.77
N GLU A 68 11.70 -8.58 -17.47
CA GLU A 68 12.18 -9.76 -16.76
C GLU A 68 11.54 -11.05 -17.33
N ILE A 69 10.22 -11.04 -17.56
CA ILE A 69 9.52 -12.16 -18.21
C ILE A 69 10.10 -12.45 -19.60
N GLN A 70 10.37 -11.42 -20.40
CA GLN A 70 10.94 -11.58 -21.75
C GLN A 70 12.39 -12.10 -21.73
N SER A 71 13.19 -11.64 -20.76
CA SER A 71 14.55 -12.16 -20.55
C SER A 71 14.50 -13.65 -20.26
N ILE A 72 13.63 -14.06 -19.34
CA ILE A 72 13.43 -15.46 -18.98
C ILE A 72 12.96 -16.30 -20.18
N GLU A 73 12.04 -15.77 -21.00
CA GLU A 73 11.62 -16.44 -22.24
C GLU A 73 12.77 -16.68 -23.21
N THR A 74 13.73 -15.76 -23.26
CA THR A 74 14.92 -15.89 -24.10
C THR A 74 15.86 -16.96 -23.52
N GLU A 75 16.10 -16.95 -22.21
CA GLU A 75 16.90 -17.98 -21.52
C GLU A 75 16.33 -19.40 -21.70
N LEU A 76 15.00 -19.53 -21.66
CA LEU A 76 14.33 -20.81 -21.86
C LEU A 76 14.49 -21.38 -23.27
N LYS A 77 14.92 -20.60 -24.27
CA LYS A 77 15.23 -21.11 -25.61
C LYS A 77 16.61 -21.76 -25.71
N ASN A 78 17.44 -21.66 -24.68
CA ASN A 78 18.74 -22.31 -24.66
C ASN A 78 18.57 -23.83 -24.51
N ASP A 79 19.01 -24.61 -25.51
CA ASP A 79 18.91 -26.07 -25.50
C ASP A 79 19.85 -26.74 -24.49
N ASP A 80 20.92 -26.06 -24.08
CA ASP A 80 21.89 -26.55 -23.09
C ASP A 80 21.39 -26.43 -21.63
N LEU A 81 20.19 -25.85 -21.44
CA LEU A 81 19.63 -25.66 -20.12
C LEU A 81 19.20 -27.00 -19.49
N ARG A 82 19.84 -27.38 -18.38
CA ARG A 82 19.53 -28.61 -17.63
C ARG A 82 18.04 -28.66 -17.27
N GLN A 83 17.46 -29.86 -17.26
CA GLN A 83 16.02 -30.08 -17.04
C GLN A 83 15.49 -29.45 -15.74
N LEU A 84 16.24 -29.54 -14.63
CA LEU A 84 15.83 -28.92 -13.36
C LEU A 84 15.83 -27.39 -13.44
N SER A 85 16.86 -26.79 -14.05
CA SER A 85 16.93 -25.35 -14.27
C SER A 85 15.76 -24.88 -15.14
N ARG A 86 15.47 -25.60 -16.23
CA ARG A 86 14.32 -25.33 -17.10
C ARG A 86 13.01 -25.27 -16.33
N ARG A 87 12.74 -26.29 -15.51
CA ARG A 87 11.53 -26.35 -14.68
C ARG A 87 11.43 -25.20 -13.68
N ARG A 88 12.54 -24.82 -13.02
CA ARG A 88 12.58 -23.67 -12.10
C ARG A 88 12.25 -22.38 -12.84
N THR A 89 12.95 -22.13 -13.94
CA THR A 89 12.81 -20.94 -14.75
C THR A 89 11.39 -20.81 -15.33
N GLU A 90 10.78 -21.91 -15.80
CA GLU A 90 9.38 -21.93 -16.25
C GLU A 90 8.39 -21.59 -15.13
N ARG A 91 8.60 -22.15 -13.92
CA ARG A 91 7.75 -21.85 -12.76
C ARG A 91 7.87 -20.39 -12.33
N TYR A 92 9.10 -19.88 -12.25
CA TYR A 92 9.38 -18.49 -11.87
C TYR A 92 8.76 -17.51 -12.88
N LYS A 93 8.90 -17.77 -14.19
CA LYS A 93 8.21 -17.02 -15.25
C LYS A 93 6.70 -16.95 -15.02
N LYS A 94 6.06 -18.11 -14.81
CA LYS A 94 4.61 -18.19 -14.57
C LYS A 94 4.20 -17.41 -13.33
N ALA A 95 5.01 -17.43 -12.28
CA ALA A 95 4.75 -16.65 -11.08
C ALA A 95 4.85 -15.13 -11.34
N LEU A 96 5.85 -14.66 -12.09
CA LEU A 96 5.98 -13.26 -12.49
C LEU A 96 4.82 -12.79 -13.36
N GLU A 97 4.38 -13.59 -14.34
CA GLU A 97 3.22 -13.25 -15.19
C GLU A 97 1.95 -13.07 -14.35
N GLN A 98 1.71 -13.98 -13.40
CA GLN A 98 0.56 -13.89 -12.51
C GLN A 98 0.69 -12.73 -11.52
N HIS A 99 1.88 -12.50 -10.97
CA HIS A 99 2.17 -11.38 -10.07
C HIS A 99 1.89 -10.05 -10.79
N ARG A 100 2.39 -9.86 -12.01
CA ARG A 100 2.14 -8.67 -12.83
C ARG A 100 0.65 -8.41 -13.02
N ARG A 101 -0.13 -9.44 -13.39
CA ARG A 101 -1.60 -9.31 -13.56
C ARG A 101 -2.31 -8.95 -12.25
N LYS A 102 -1.88 -9.55 -11.13
CA LYS A 102 -2.44 -9.27 -9.81
C LYS A 102 -2.12 -7.85 -9.34
N LEU A 103 -0.89 -7.39 -9.57
CA LEU A 103 -0.46 -6.03 -9.24
C LEU A 103 -1.26 -5.00 -10.05
N GLN A 104 -1.45 -5.22 -11.36
CA GLN A 104 -2.31 -4.39 -12.20
C GLN A 104 -3.74 -4.33 -11.67
N LYS A 105 -4.31 -5.48 -11.28
CA LYS A 105 -5.67 -5.54 -10.74
C LYS A 105 -5.80 -4.80 -9.40
N LEU A 106 -4.85 -5.01 -8.49
CA LEU A 106 -4.81 -4.37 -7.17
C LEU A 106 -4.70 -2.84 -7.29
N LEU A 107 -3.85 -2.36 -8.20
CA LEU A 107 -3.53 -0.94 -8.36
C LEU A 107 -4.37 -0.22 -9.41
N ARG A 108 -5.35 -0.91 -10.01
CA ARG A 108 -6.34 -0.30 -10.91
C ARG A 108 -6.96 0.99 -10.35
N PRO A 109 -7.24 1.13 -9.04
CA PRO A 109 -7.77 2.39 -8.49
C PRO A 109 -6.83 3.59 -8.63
N LEU A 110 -5.53 3.42 -8.84
CA LEU A 110 -4.61 4.54 -9.13
C LEU A 110 -4.71 5.01 -10.59
N ASP A 111 -5.23 4.16 -11.47
CA ASP A 111 -5.31 4.35 -12.92
C ASP A 111 -6.51 5.23 -13.34
N VAL A 112 -7.05 6.07 -12.43
CA VAL A 112 -8.21 6.94 -12.72
C VAL A 112 -7.85 7.91 -13.87
N GLN A 113 -8.29 7.55 -15.09
CA GLN A 113 -8.29 8.32 -16.33
C GLN A 113 -7.36 9.55 -16.37
N SER A 114 -6.22 9.36 -17.03
CA SER A 114 -5.35 10.37 -17.67
C SER A 114 -5.85 11.82 -17.64
N GLY A 115 -5.56 12.53 -16.54
CA GLY A 115 -5.44 13.98 -16.53
C GLY A 115 -4.10 14.36 -17.17
N THR A 116 -4.14 15.11 -18.26
CA THR A 116 -2.95 15.61 -18.98
C THR A 116 -2.32 16.77 -18.20
N ALA A 117 -1.57 16.49 -17.14
CA ALA A 117 -0.67 17.50 -16.56
C ALA A 117 0.64 17.52 -17.34
N ASN A 118 1.12 18.72 -17.66
CA ASN A 118 2.30 18.94 -18.51
C ASN A 118 3.58 18.68 -17.70
N TYR A 119 4.54 17.95 -18.28
CA TYR A 119 5.79 17.51 -17.62
C TYR A 119 6.54 18.65 -16.89
N GLU A 120 6.46 19.87 -17.42
CA GLU A 120 7.12 21.07 -16.86
C GLU A 120 6.51 21.54 -15.53
N SER A 121 5.22 21.29 -15.28
CA SER A 121 4.58 21.61 -13.99
C SER A 121 5.06 20.71 -12.85
N TYR A 122 5.42 19.45 -13.15
CA TYR A 122 5.90 18.48 -12.16
C TYR A 122 7.27 18.83 -11.56
N LEU A 123 8.12 19.54 -12.30
CA LEU A 123 9.46 19.94 -11.84
C LEU A 123 9.43 21.16 -10.90
N ALA A 124 8.35 21.95 -10.92
CA ALA A 124 8.23 23.19 -10.18
C ALA A 124 7.62 23.01 -8.76
N LEU A 125 7.04 21.86 -8.46
CA LEU A 125 6.20 21.65 -7.28
C LEU A 125 6.96 20.89 -6.18
N ARG A 126 6.81 21.36 -4.93
CA ARG A 126 7.68 21.09 -3.79
C ARG A 126 7.50 19.72 -3.12
N THR A 127 6.55 18.89 -3.57
CA THR A 127 6.37 17.54 -3.04
C THR A 127 7.21 16.57 -3.87
N ARG A 128 8.46 16.34 -3.45
CA ARG A 128 9.22 15.20 -3.95
C ARG A 128 8.94 14.05 -3.00
N LEU A 129 8.17 13.05 -3.45
CA LEU A 129 8.19 11.77 -2.75
C LEU A 129 9.66 11.31 -2.66
N PRO A 130 10.05 10.58 -1.61
CA PRO A 130 11.42 10.08 -1.50
C PRO A 130 11.83 9.37 -2.79
N ALA A 131 12.89 9.87 -3.43
CA ALA A 131 13.31 9.43 -4.77
C ALA A 131 13.87 8.00 -4.79
N ASP A 132 14.30 7.52 -3.61
CA ASP A 132 14.81 6.18 -3.35
C ASP A 132 13.70 5.14 -3.14
N GLN A 133 12.47 5.56 -2.87
CA GLN A 133 11.39 4.65 -2.56
C GLN A 133 10.53 4.37 -3.79
N GLY A 134 10.76 3.26 -4.48
CA GLY A 134 9.83 2.76 -5.50
C GLY A 134 8.53 2.17 -4.91
N LEU A 135 7.55 1.90 -5.77
CA LEU A 135 6.29 1.23 -5.42
C LEU A 135 6.51 -0.07 -4.63
N ASN A 136 7.49 -0.88 -5.05
CA ASN A 136 7.76 -2.20 -4.49
C ASN A 136 8.76 -2.21 -3.31
N THR A 137 9.24 -1.06 -2.84
CA THR A 137 10.32 -0.97 -1.83
C THR A 137 10.01 -1.78 -0.58
N TYR A 138 8.75 -1.76 -0.13
CA TYR A 138 8.28 -2.47 1.05
C TYR A 138 7.35 -3.64 0.71
N TYR A 139 7.47 -4.21 -0.50
CA TYR A 139 6.58 -5.29 -0.94
C TYR A 139 6.63 -6.51 0.00
N ALA A 140 7.81 -6.89 0.49
CA ALA A 140 7.96 -7.99 1.43
C ALA A 140 7.15 -7.77 2.73
N ASN A 141 7.00 -6.51 3.16
CA ASN A 141 6.26 -6.18 4.38
C ASN A 141 4.78 -6.52 4.27
N ILE A 142 4.20 -6.58 3.07
CA ILE A 142 2.81 -7.04 2.88
C ILE A 142 2.65 -8.50 3.35
N HIS A 143 3.63 -9.35 3.06
CA HIS A 143 3.59 -10.77 3.42
C HIS A 143 3.87 -10.99 4.91
N ARG A 144 4.79 -10.19 5.47
CA ARG A 144 4.98 -10.11 6.92
C ARG A 144 3.68 -9.73 7.61
N ASP A 145 3.05 -8.65 7.16
CA ASP A 145 1.87 -8.07 7.80
C ASP A 145 0.65 -9.00 7.75
N TRP A 146 0.46 -9.76 6.66
CA TRP A 146 -0.81 -10.48 6.44
C TRP A 146 -0.68 -11.96 6.08
N SER A 147 0.50 -12.57 6.21
CA SER A 147 0.70 -13.99 5.87
C SER A 147 1.49 -14.78 6.91
N TRP A 148 2.69 -14.33 7.27
CA TRP A 148 3.60 -15.15 8.09
C TRP A 148 4.18 -14.43 9.31
N GLY A 149 3.96 -13.12 9.46
CA GLY A 149 4.58 -12.32 10.52
C GLY A 149 3.79 -12.23 11.82
N ASP A 150 2.86 -13.15 12.10
CA ASP A 150 1.99 -13.06 13.28
C ASP A 150 2.78 -12.97 14.61
N GLU A 151 3.88 -13.72 14.76
CA GLU A 151 4.74 -13.65 15.94
C GLU A 151 5.40 -12.26 16.10
N GLU A 152 5.88 -11.67 14.99
CA GLU A 152 6.49 -10.33 15.00
C GLU A 152 5.44 -9.24 15.29
N ASN A 153 4.23 -9.38 14.74
CA ASN A 153 3.12 -8.46 14.96
C ASN A 153 2.65 -8.50 16.42
N GLU A 154 2.49 -9.70 16.98
CA GLU A 154 2.12 -9.88 18.39
C GLU A 154 3.20 -9.31 19.33
N ALA A 155 4.47 -9.55 19.03
CA ALA A 155 5.57 -8.97 19.78
C ALA A 155 5.54 -7.43 19.73
N SER A 156 5.26 -6.84 18.57
CA SER A 156 5.13 -5.38 18.40
C SER A 156 3.95 -4.82 19.21
N LEU A 157 2.79 -5.46 19.16
CA LEU A 157 1.62 -5.06 19.97
C LEU A 157 1.90 -5.17 21.47
N LYS A 158 2.63 -6.21 21.89
CA LYS A 158 3.03 -6.39 23.29
C LYS A 158 3.92 -5.25 23.80
N GLN A 159 4.83 -4.74 22.96
CA GLN A 159 5.63 -3.56 23.32
C GLN A 159 4.74 -2.34 23.57
N ILE A 160 3.74 -2.11 22.72
CA ILE A 160 2.79 -1.00 22.90
C ILE A 160 2.01 -1.16 24.21
N ARG A 161 1.45 -2.36 24.46
CA ARG A 161 0.74 -2.68 25.72
C ARG A 161 1.57 -2.40 26.96
N SER A 162 2.87 -2.71 26.91
CA SER A 162 3.77 -2.48 28.05
C SER A 162 3.94 -1.01 28.42
N VAL A 163 3.72 -0.09 27.46
CA VAL A 163 3.83 1.35 27.67
C VAL A 163 2.49 1.96 28.09
N VAL A 164 1.40 1.54 27.44
CA VAL A 164 0.07 2.15 27.68
C VAL A 164 -0.60 1.65 28.96
N GLN A 165 -0.13 0.54 29.54
CA GLN A 165 -0.70 -0.15 30.70
C GLN A 165 -2.06 -0.83 30.40
N ASP A 166 -2.36 -1.90 31.14
CA ASP A 166 -3.59 -2.67 30.93
C ASP A 166 -4.84 -1.83 31.27
N GLY A 167 -5.84 -1.85 30.37
CA GLY A 167 -7.09 -1.12 30.53
C GLY A 167 -7.04 0.35 30.11
N ALA A 168 -5.96 0.80 29.48
CA ALA A 168 -5.88 2.17 28.99
C ALA A 168 -6.86 2.46 27.85
N GLU A 169 -7.60 3.55 28.00
CA GLU A 169 -8.43 4.14 26.95
C GLU A 169 -7.55 5.04 26.06
N LEU A 170 -7.19 4.56 24.88
CA LEU A 170 -6.34 5.31 23.95
C LEU A 170 -7.11 6.41 23.22
N GLY A 171 -8.44 6.31 23.17
CA GLY A 171 -9.28 7.30 22.50
C GLY A 171 -8.97 7.39 21.01
N ARG A 172 -8.38 8.51 20.57
CA ARG A 172 -8.09 8.77 19.15
C ARG A 172 -6.62 8.46 18.86
N VAL A 173 -6.38 7.50 17.97
CA VAL A 173 -5.04 7.03 17.62
C VAL A 173 -4.70 7.40 16.17
N LEU A 174 -3.50 7.92 15.96
CA LEU A 174 -2.91 8.13 14.64
C LEU A 174 -1.66 7.24 14.52
N VAL A 175 -1.60 6.42 13.48
CA VAL A 175 -0.43 5.59 13.14
C VAL A 175 0.19 6.14 11.87
N LEU A 176 1.39 6.71 11.99
CA LEU A 176 2.17 7.27 10.88
C LEU A 176 3.08 6.20 10.29
N GLY A 177 3.18 6.14 8.95
CA GLY A 177 3.93 5.10 8.27
C GLY A 177 3.33 3.72 8.53
N ALA A 178 2.01 3.62 8.39
CA ALA A 178 1.25 2.44 8.79
C ALA A 178 1.56 1.18 7.95
N GLY A 179 2.29 1.32 6.84
CA GLY A 179 2.62 0.22 5.94
C GLY A 179 1.34 -0.44 5.40
N ALA A 180 1.28 -1.77 5.40
CA ALA A 180 0.08 -2.49 4.98
C ALA A 180 -0.98 -2.55 6.10
N GLY A 181 -0.82 -1.77 7.17
CA GLY A 181 -1.86 -1.49 8.17
C GLY A 181 -1.99 -2.51 9.30
N ARG A 182 -1.17 -3.56 9.35
CA ARG A 182 -1.35 -4.65 10.33
C ARG A 182 -1.23 -4.17 11.77
N LEU A 183 -0.18 -3.43 12.11
CA LEU A 183 0.00 -2.95 13.48
C LEU A 183 -1.13 -1.98 13.89
N ALA A 184 -1.56 -1.09 12.99
CA ALA A 184 -2.68 -0.19 13.24
C ALA A 184 -3.98 -0.96 13.48
N TYR A 185 -4.23 -2.00 12.67
CA TYR A 185 -5.35 -2.91 12.83
C TYR A 185 -5.29 -3.62 14.19
N ASP A 186 -4.15 -4.20 14.56
CA ASP A 186 -4.00 -4.94 15.82
C ASP A 186 -4.20 -4.04 17.05
N ILE A 187 -3.69 -2.80 17.01
CA ILE A 187 -3.96 -1.76 18.02
C ILE A 187 -5.46 -1.49 18.11
N HIS A 188 -6.11 -1.23 16.97
CA HIS A 188 -7.53 -0.90 16.93
C HIS A 188 -8.42 -2.05 17.39
N MET A 189 -8.06 -3.30 17.08
CA MET A 189 -8.86 -4.48 17.42
C MET A 189 -8.66 -4.92 18.87
N SER A 190 -7.48 -4.67 19.44
CA SER A 190 -7.09 -5.24 20.72
C SER A 190 -7.06 -4.26 21.89
N LEU A 191 -7.02 -2.96 21.63
CA LEU A 191 -6.99 -1.91 22.64
C LEU A 191 -8.25 -1.06 22.56
N ASP A 192 -8.52 -0.28 23.61
CA ASP A 192 -9.70 0.59 23.65
C ASP A 192 -9.45 1.88 22.87
N CYS A 193 -9.74 1.82 21.57
CA CYS A 193 -9.61 2.92 20.63
C CYS A 193 -11.01 3.38 20.19
N ALA A 194 -11.36 4.63 20.48
CA ALA A 194 -12.56 5.27 19.93
C ALA A 194 -12.45 5.49 18.42
N SER A 195 -11.25 5.81 17.92
CA SER A 195 -10.96 5.87 16.49
C SER A 195 -9.48 5.66 16.20
N THR A 196 -9.16 5.09 15.05
CA THR A 196 -7.78 4.90 14.58
C THR A 196 -7.66 5.36 13.14
N VAL A 197 -6.73 6.27 12.87
CA VAL A 197 -6.33 6.68 11.53
C VAL A 197 -4.97 6.08 11.23
N ALA A 198 -4.88 5.27 10.18
CA ALA A 198 -3.63 4.73 9.67
C ALA A 198 -3.22 5.50 8.41
N LEU A 199 -2.08 6.18 8.47
CA LEU A 199 -1.57 7.03 7.41
C LEU A 199 -0.30 6.43 6.82
N ASP A 200 -0.25 6.37 5.49
CA ASP A 200 0.93 6.00 4.73
C ASP A 200 0.87 6.66 3.34
N PHE A 201 2.01 6.97 2.74
CA PHE A 201 2.05 7.57 1.41
C PHE A 201 2.03 6.52 0.29
N ASN A 202 2.36 5.25 0.57
CA ASN A 202 2.48 4.23 -0.46
C ASN A 202 1.11 3.60 -0.77
N PRO A 203 0.55 3.85 -1.97
CA PRO A 203 -0.79 3.37 -2.31
C PRO A 203 -0.89 1.85 -2.43
N MET A 204 0.19 1.14 -2.75
CA MET A 204 0.16 -0.32 -2.77
C MET A 204 -0.09 -0.89 -1.39
N LEU A 205 0.57 -0.33 -0.37
CA LEU A 205 0.43 -0.80 1.00
C LEU A 205 -0.98 -0.54 1.53
N LEU A 206 -1.51 0.67 1.33
CA LEU A 206 -2.86 0.99 1.81
C LEU A 206 -3.99 0.36 1.00
N LEU A 207 -3.80 0.06 -0.30
CA LEU A 207 -4.78 -0.72 -1.05
C LEU A 207 -4.82 -2.19 -0.59
N VAL A 208 -3.68 -2.75 -0.16
CA VAL A 208 -3.67 -4.05 0.54
C VAL A 208 -4.36 -3.91 1.90
N ALA A 209 -4.01 -2.91 2.70
CA ALA A 209 -4.62 -2.66 4.00
C ALA A 209 -6.15 -2.60 3.88
N GLN A 210 -6.66 -1.82 2.93
CA GLN A 210 -8.09 -1.68 2.65
C GLN A 210 -8.76 -3.03 2.35
N ALA A 211 -8.11 -3.88 1.55
CA ALA A 211 -8.62 -5.21 1.26
C ALA A 211 -8.71 -6.06 2.55
N MET A 212 -7.64 -6.06 3.36
CA MET A 212 -7.56 -6.86 4.59
C MET A 212 -8.60 -6.43 5.62
N ILE A 213 -8.68 -5.13 5.92
CA ILE A 213 -9.62 -4.60 6.93
C ILE A 213 -11.08 -4.78 6.53
N SER A 214 -11.37 -4.91 5.22
CA SER A 214 -12.72 -5.18 4.70
C SER A 214 -13.07 -6.67 4.68
N GLY A 215 -12.18 -7.55 5.15
CA GLY A 215 -12.36 -9.01 5.14
C GLY A 215 -12.12 -9.67 3.79
N ALA A 216 -11.54 -8.97 2.82
CA ALA A 216 -11.19 -9.57 1.53
C ALA A 216 -9.93 -10.43 1.67
N GLU A 217 -9.82 -11.44 0.80
CA GLU A 217 -8.62 -12.27 0.70
C GLU A 217 -7.85 -11.93 -0.57
N LEU A 218 -6.53 -11.78 -0.45
CA LEU A 218 -5.65 -11.62 -1.59
C LEU A 218 -4.72 -12.83 -1.71
N ARG A 219 -4.36 -13.17 -2.95
CA ARG A 219 -3.32 -14.16 -3.22
C ARG A 219 -2.20 -13.48 -3.98
N LEU A 220 -1.09 -13.20 -3.33
CA LEU A 220 0.08 -12.55 -3.94
C LEU A 220 1.27 -13.51 -3.96
N TYR A 221 2.28 -13.21 -4.78
CA TYR A 221 3.52 -13.99 -4.82
C TYR A 221 4.59 -13.26 -4.04
N GLU A 222 5.14 -13.91 -3.03
CA GLU A 222 6.38 -13.50 -2.39
C GLU A 222 7.56 -14.01 -3.21
N PHE A 223 8.58 -13.17 -3.39
CA PHE A 223 9.83 -13.51 -4.06
C PHE A 223 10.99 -13.37 -3.07
N PRO A 224 11.33 -14.44 -2.32
CA PRO A 224 12.42 -14.43 -1.35
C PRO A 224 13.77 -14.08 -1.99
N ILE A 225 14.59 -13.29 -1.28
CA ILE A 225 15.91 -12.85 -1.77
C ILE A 225 16.88 -14.04 -1.92
N ALA A 226 16.77 -15.05 -1.06
CA ALA A 226 17.66 -16.21 -1.04
C ALA A 226 16.85 -17.53 -0.94
N PRO A 227 16.27 -18.02 -2.04
CA PRO A 227 15.46 -19.24 -2.04
C PRO A 227 16.34 -20.48 -1.77
N LYS A 228 15.97 -21.28 -0.75
CA LYS A 228 16.75 -22.45 -0.31
C LYS A 228 16.37 -23.73 -1.05
N SER A 229 15.12 -23.81 -1.51
CA SER A 229 14.58 -24.96 -2.23
C SER A 229 14.02 -24.57 -3.60
N PHE A 230 13.60 -25.59 -4.37
CA PHE A 230 12.90 -25.39 -5.63
C PHE A 230 11.62 -24.57 -5.42
N ASP A 231 10.90 -24.80 -4.33
CA ASP A 231 9.59 -24.20 -4.06
C ASP A 231 9.66 -22.77 -3.53
N ASP A 232 10.85 -22.32 -3.11
CA ASP A 232 11.04 -21.02 -2.44
C ASP A 232 11.30 -19.85 -3.40
N ASP A 233 11.47 -20.07 -4.70
CA ASP A 233 11.82 -18.99 -5.66
C ASP A 233 10.66 -18.02 -5.96
N ALA A 234 9.42 -18.49 -5.82
CA ALA A 234 8.21 -17.69 -5.92
C ALA A 234 7.07 -18.37 -5.14
N VAL A 235 6.79 -17.84 -3.95
CA VAL A 235 5.89 -18.48 -2.98
C VAL A 235 4.50 -17.82 -3.05
N PRO A 236 3.45 -18.56 -3.44
CA PRO A 236 2.10 -18.03 -3.38
C PRO A 236 1.66 -17.87 -1.92
N ARG A 237 1.40 -16.64 -1.50
CA ARG A 237 0.91 -16.28 -0.17
C ARG A 237 -0.57 -15.90 -0.23
N LYS A 238 -1.36 -16.50 0.66
CA LYS A 238 -2.68 -16.02 1.00
C LYS A 238 -2.52 -14.91 2.04
N LEU A 239 -3.18 -13.79 1.81
CA LEU A 239 -3.24 -12.64 2.70
C LEU A 239 -4.69 -12.49 3.18
N SER A 240 -4.87 -12.38 4.49
CA SER A 240 -6.17 -12.17 5.12
C SER A 240 -6.00 -11.56 6.51
N ALA A 241 -6.91 -10.67 6.90
CA ALA A 241 -7.05 -10.29 8.30
C ALA A 241 -7.75 -11.42 9.09
N PRO A 242 -7.51 -11.53 10.42
CA PRO A 242 -8.25 -12.47 11.28
C PRO A 242 -9.76 -12.20 11.28
N ASP A 243 -10.14 -10.92 11.38
CA ASP A 243 -11.52 -10.44 11.42
C ASP A 243 -11.68 -9.16 10.59
N ILE A 244 -12.92 -8.84 10.20
CA ILE A 244 -13.24 -7.52 9.64
C ILE A 244 -12.99 -6.46 10.72
N VAL A 245 -12.41 -5.32 10.34
CA VAL A 245 -12.09 -4.26 11.30
C VAL A 245 -13.35 -3.69 11.94
N ARG A 246 -13.27 -3.36 13.23
CA ARG A 246 -14.35 -2.65 13.94
C ARG A 246 -14.53 -1.23 13.38
N SER A 247 -15.70 -0.65 13.66
CA SER A 247 -16.01 0.74 13.29
C SER A 247 -15.04 1.71 13.96
N GLY A 248 -14.72 2.82 13.29
CA GLY A 248 -13.82 3.84 13.81
C GLY A 248 -12.38 3.69 13.32
N PHE A 249 -12.09 2.68 12.50
CA PHE A 249 -10.83 2.55 11.78
C PHE A 249 -10.91 3.27 10.41
N SER A 250 -9.86 3.98 10.04
CA SER A 250 -9.79 4.72 8.77
C SER A 250 -8.37 4.70 8.20
N LEU A 251 -8.27 4.62 6.88
CA LEU A 251 -7.03 4.75 6.13
C LEU A 251 -6.95 6.14 5.53
N VAL A 252 -5.74 6.72 5.43
CA VAL A 252 -5.48 7.98 4.73
C VAL A 252 -4.19 7.83 3.92
N LEU A 253 -4.27 8.14 2.62
CA LEU A 253 -3.11 8.28 1.76
C LEU A 253 -2.59 9.71 1.89
N GLY A 254 -1.37 9.90 2.37
CA GLY A 254 -0.80 11.23 2.52
C GLY A 254 0.63 11.18 3.02
N ASP A 255 1.29 12.34 2.99
CA ASP A 255 2.61 12.53 3.58
C ASP A 255 2.46 13.31 4.90
N ALA A 256 3.16 12.86 5.93
CA ALA A 256 3.12 13.44 7.27
C ALA A 256 4.30 14.37 7.57
N LEU A 257 5.18 14.58 6.58
CA LEU A 257 6.37 15.44 6.66
C LEU A 257 6.13 16.86 6.16
#